data_AF-A0A1M5XPS8-F1
#
_entry.id   AF-A0A1M5XPS8-F1
#
_cell.length_a   1.000
_cell.length_b   1.000
_cell.length_c   1.000
_cell.angle_alpha   90.00
_cell.angle_beta   90.00
_cell.angle_gamma   90.00
#
_symmetry.space_group_name_H-M   'P 1'
#
loop_
_entity.id
_entity.type
_entity.pdbx_description
1 polymer ?
#
loop_
_entity_poly.entity_id
_entity_poly.type
_entity_poly.pdbx_seq_one_letter_code
_entity_poly.pdbx_strand_id
1 'polypeptide(L)' 'MRDKLIHDYAGVSVDIVWQTTKDDIPTIKPLLVKMLKDLRLEEIE' A
#
# COMPACT_ATOMS: atom_id res chain seq x y z
N MET A 1 -8.41 2.12 -1.89
CA MET A 1 -8.17 3.58 -1.70
C MET A 1 -7.68 4.28 -2.95
N ARG A 2 -6.72 3.73 -3.73
CA ARG A 2 -6.17 4.35 -4.96
C ARG A 2 -7.25 4.95 -5.87
N ASP A 3 -8.21 4.15 -6.31
CA ASP A 3 -9.18 4.62 -7.31
C ASP A 3 -10.09 5.71 -6.75
N LYS A 4 -10.47 5.61 -5.47
CA LYS A 4 -11.22 6.67 -4.77
C LYS A 4 -10.42 7.95 -4.63
N LEU A 5 -9.12 7.88 -4.37
CA LEU A 5 -8.27 9.07 -4.25
C LEU A 5 -7.95 9.73 -5.60
N ILE A 6 -8.02 9.00 -6.71
CA ILE A 6 -7.69 9.51 -8.06
C ILE A 6 -8.94 9.93 -8.84
N HIS A 7 -10.05 9.20 -8.71
CA HIS A 7 -11.24 9.38 -9.54
C HIS A 7 -12.46 9.89 -8.76
N ASP A 8 -12.61 9.52 -7.48
CA ASP A 8 -13.80 9.85 -6.67
C ASP A 8 -13.41 10.56 -5.35
N TYR A 9 -12.47 11.51 -5.40
CA TYR A 9 -11.88 12.07 -4.18
C TYR A 9 -12.85 12.95 -3.38
N ALA A 10 -13.91 13.45 -4.02
CA ALA A 10 -14.96 14.21 -3.37
C ALA A 10 -15.71 13.33 -2.35
N GLY A 11 -15.77 13.78 -1.10
CA GLY A 11 -16.42 13.04 -0.01
C GLY A 11 -15.54 11.97 0.64
N VAL A 12 -14.26 11.84 0.25
CA VAL A 12 -13.31 10.99 0.98
C VAL A 12 -12.99 11.61 2.34
N SER A 13 -13.09 10.80 3.41
CA SER A 13 -12.72 11.22 4.75
C SER A 13 -11.20 11.32 4.88
N VAL A 14 -10.72 12.52 5.23
CA VAL A 14 -9.30 12.79 5.48
C VAL A 14 -8.78 11.98 6.68
N ASP A 15 -9.58 11.81 7.72
CA ASP A 15 -9.20 11.03 8.91
C ASP A 15 -8.94 9.57 8.56
N ILE A 16 -9.78 8.98 7.69
CA ILE A 16 -9.59 7.61 7.21
C ILE A 16 -8.29 7.50 6.40
N VAL A 17 -8.00 8.48 5.53
CA VAL A 17 -6.75 8.51 4.76
C VAL A 17 -5.54 8.63 5.68
N TRP A 18 -5.63 9.46 6.72
CA TRP A 18 -4.58 9.62 7.71
C TRP A 18 -4.32 8.32 8.47
N GLN A 19 -5.38 7.68 8.97
CA GLN A 19 -5.26 6.40 9.67
C GLN A 19 -4.65 5.32 8.77
N THR A 20 -5.16 5.18 7.54
CA THR A 20 -4.64 4.21 6.55
C THR A 20 -3.15 4.42 6.31
N THR A 21 -2.70 5.68 6.26
CA THR A 21 -1.29 6.02 6.03
C THR A 21 -0.40 5.67 7.21
N LYS A 22 -0.90 5.80 8.45
CA LYS A 22 -0.12 5.59 9.67
C LYS A 22 -0.13 4.13 10.14
N ASP A 23 -1.17 3.38 9.82
CA ASP A 23 -1.38 2.04 10.38
C ASP A 23 -1.25 0.95 9.31
N ASP A 24 -2.02 1.06 8.22
CA ASP A 24 -2.12 -0.01 7.23
C ASP A 24 -0.87 -0.05 6.33
N ILE A 25 -0.44 1.10 5.82
CA ILE A 25 0.73 1.17 4.91
C ILE A 25 2.00 0.62 5.57
N PRO A 26 2.37 0.99 6.81
CA PRO A 26 3.56 0.43 7.46
C PRO A 26 3.47 -1.07 7.70
N THR A 27 2.25 -1.60 7.94
CA THR A 27 2.01 -3.04 8.13
C THR A 27 2.20 -3.82 6.83
N ILE A 28 1.74 -3.27 5.70
CA ILE A 28 1.80 -3.94 4.38
C ILE A 28 3.18 -3.82 3.73
N LYS A 29 3.90 -2.70 3.93
CA LYS A 29 5.20 -2.44 3.32
C LYS A 29 6.24 -3.58 3.48
N PRO A 30 6.49 -4.16 4.66
CA PRO A 30 7.47 -5.23 4.81
C PRO A 30 7.08 -6.50 4.05
N LEU A 31 5.78 -6.80 3.92
CA LEU A 31 5.28 -7.94 3.16
C LEU A 31 5.60 -7.77 1.67
N LEU A 32 5.36 -6.58 1.12
CA LEU A 32 5.70 -6.26 -0.27
C LEU A 32 7.21 -6.35 -0.52
N VAL A 33 8.02 -5.83 0.40
CA VAL A 33 9.49 -5.93 0.30
C VAL A 33 9.95 -7.38 0.32
N LYS A 34 9.34 -8.22 1.15
CA LYS A 34 9.63 -9.67 1.18
C LYS A 34 9.28 -10.31 -0.16
N MET A 35 8.07 -10.10 -0.67
CA MET A 35 7.64 -10.65 -1.97
C MET A 35 8.57 -10.23 -3.11
N LEU A 36 9.01 -8.96 -3.15
CA LEU A 36 9.95 -8.49 -4.17
C LEU A 36 11.35 -9.14 -4.05
N LYS A 37 11.80 -9.46 -2.83
CA LYS A 37 13.05 -10.19 -2.64
C LYS A 37 12.92 -11.63 -3.12
N ASP A 38 11.81 -12.28 -2.78
CA ASP A 38 11.53 -13.67 -3.15
C ASP A 38 11.49 -13.82 -4.68
N LEU A 39 10.76 -12.94 -5.38
CA LEU A 39 10.71 -12.92 -6.85
C LEU A 39 12.09 -12.71 -7.49
N ARG A 40 12.92 -11.82 -6.94
CA ARG A 40 14.28 -11.60 -7.45
C ARG A 40 15.20 -12.80 -7.20
N LEU A 41 14.97 -13.57 -6.14
CA LEU A 41 15.74 -14.79 -5.88
C LEU A 41 15.39 -15.88 -6.89
N GLU A 42 14.10 -16.01 -7.26
CA GLU A 42 13.64 -16.93 -8.31
C GLU A 42 14.19 -16.57 -9.71
N GLU A 43 14.50 -15.30 -9.99
CA GLU A 43 15.11 -14.87 -11.27
C GLU A 43 16.62 -15.21 -11.39
N ILE A 44 17.29 -15.52 -10.26
CA ILE A 44 18.73 -15.81 -10.22
C ILE A 44 19.00 -17.33 -10.25
N GLU A 45 17.97 -18.15 -10.02
CA GLU A 45 18.01 -19.62 -9.99
C GLU A 45 17.56 -20.22 -11.33
#